data_AF-V9KX33-F1
#
_entry.id   AF-V9KX33-F1
#
_cell.length_a   1.000
_cell.length_b   1.000
_cell.length_c   1.000
_cell.angle_alpha   90.00
_cell.angle_beta   90.00
_cell.angle_gamma   90.00
#
_symmetry.space_group_name_H-M   'P 1'
#
loop_
_entity.id
_entity.type
_entity.pdbx_description
1 polymer ?
#
loop_
_entity_poly.entity_id
_entity_poly.type
_entity_poly.pdbx_seq_one_letter_code
_entity_poly.pdbx_strand_id
1 'polypeptide(L)'
;VYVAIWQLALALVFKIFITIFTFGMKIPSGLFIPSMAVGAIAGRMVGIGVEQMAYHHHDWFIFRSWCRPGADCVTPGLYAMVGAAACLGGVTRMTVSLVVIMFELTGGLEYIVPLMAAAVTSKWVADAFGKVGIYEAHIHLNGYPFLDAKDEFTHRTLATDVMRPRRTEPPLSVLTQGSMTVEDIETLIKETDYNGFPVVVSRESERLIGFVLRRDLILAIKNARKRQDGVVSNSIVYLTEDPPQLPPNSPCPLKLRRILNLSPFTVTDHTPMETVVDIFRKLGLRQCLVTHSGRLLGILTKKDVLRHMAQMANQDPESIMFN
;
A
#
# COMPACT_ATOMS: atom_id res chain seq x y z
N VAL A 1 4.59 -16.48 -45.62
CA VAL A 1 3.58 -16.59 -44.54
C VAL A 1 3.86 -17.75 -43.60
N TYR A 2 3.80 -19.01 -44.04
CA TYR A 2 4.01 -20.20 -43.18
C TYR A 2 5.34 -20.19 -42.40
N VAL A 3 6.45 -19.86 -43.06
CA VAL A 3 7.77 -19.75 -42.39
C VAL A 3 7.77 -18.66 -41.31
N ALA A 4 7.14 -17.52 -41.56
CA ALA A 4 7.05 -16.43 -40.60
C ALA A 4 6.17 -16.79 -39.40
N ILE A 5 5.03 -17.46 -39.62
CA ILE A 5 4.16 -17.95 -38.54
C ILE A 5 4.91 -18.98 -37.69
N TRP A 6 5.63 -19.91 -38.32
CA TRP A 6 6.43 -20.90 -37.62
C TRP A 6 7.53 -20.26 -36.76
N GLN A 7 8.26 -19.30 -37.31
CA GLN A 7 9.29 -18.55 -36.57
C GLN A 7 8.69 -17.77 -35.40
N LEU A 8 7.54 -17.12 -35.58
CA LEU A 8 6.84 -16.40 -34.52
C LEU A 8 6.33 -17.36 -33.43
N ALA A 9 5.83 -18.54 -33.79
CA ALA A 9 5.40 -19.55 -32.83
C ALA A 9 6.57 -20.06 -31.98
N LEU A 10 7.70 -20.37 -32.62
CA LEU A 10 8.92 -20.77 -31.91
C LEU A 10 9.41 -19.64 -30.98
N ALA A 11 9.43 -18.40 -31.47
CA ALA A 11 9.82 -17.24 -30.67
C ALA A 11 8.89 -17.01 -29.48
N LEU A 12 7.58 -17.19 -29.65
CA LEU A 12 6.58 -17.05 -28.58
C LEU A 12 6.86 -18.04 -27.45
N VAL A 13 7.01 -19.33 -27.80
CA VAL A 13 7.26 -20.40 -26.83
C VAL A 13 8.56 -20.12 -26.07
N PHE A 14 9.65 -19.83 -26.79
CA PHE A 14 10.95 -19.55 -26.18
C PHE A 14 10.92 -18.31 -25.26
N LYS A 15 10.24 -17.23 -25.68
CA LYS A 15 10.10 -16.01 -24.87
C LYS A 15 9.31 -16.23 -23.60
N ILE A 16 8.24 -17.03 -23.63
CA ILE A 16 7.45 -17.36 -22.44
C ILE A 16 8.35 -18.09 -21.42
N PHE A 17 9.08 -19.13 -21.85
CA PHE A 17 9.98 -19.88 -20.97
C PHE A 17 11.06 -19.00 -20.35
N ILE A 18 11.77 -18.19 -21.16
CA ILE A 18 12.83 -17.30 -20.63
C ILE A 18 12.24 -16.28 -19.66
N THR A 19 11.07 -15.73 -19.95
CA THR A 19 10.45 -14.70 -19.10
C THR A 19 10.11 -15.27 -17.71
N ILE A 20 9.61 -16.51 -17.65
CA ILE A 20 9.36 -17.22 -16.38
C ILE A 20 10.67 -17.39 -15.58
N PHE A 21 11.73 -17.89 -16.22
CA PHE A 21 13.02 -18.10 -15.53
C PHE A 21 13.65 -16.79 -15.08
N THR A 22 13.71 -15.77 -15.95
CA THR A 22 14.32 -14.48 -15.64
C THR A 22 13.58 -13.71 -14.55
N PHE A 23 12.26 -13.86 -14.44
CA PHE A 23 11.47 -13.25 -13.36
C PHE A 23 11.76 -13.90 -12.00
N GLY A 24 12.03 -15.20 -11.96
CA GLY A 24 12.37 -15.92 -10.71
C GLY A 24 13.79 -15.65 -10.19
N MET A 25 14.64 -14.98 -10.97
CA MET A 25 16.02 -14.69 -10.56
C MET A 25 16.08 -13.47 -9.63
N LYS A 26 16.94 -13.52 -8.61
CA LYS A 26 17.21 -12.39 -7.69
C LYS A 26 18.10 -11.33 -8.32
N ILE A 27 17.66 -10.76 -9.45
CA ILE A 27 18.37 -9.73 -10.22
C ILE A 27 17.43 -8.54 -10.40
N PRO A 28 17.91 -7.28 -10.30
CA PRO A 28 17.10 -6.11 -10.63
C PRO A 28 16.71 -6.17 -12.12
N SER A 29 15.44 -6.49 -12.39
CA SER A 29 14.90 -6.63 -13.74
C SER A 29 13.44 -6.16 -13.80
N GLY A 30 12.93 -5.92 -15.00
CA GLY A 30 11.56 -5.48 -15.25
C GLY A 30 10.76 -6.50 -16.06
N LEU A 31 9.50 -6.71 -15.67
CA LEU A 31 8.57 -7.63 -16.34
C LEU A 31 7.77 -6.98 -17.50
N PHE A 32 7.79 -5.65 -17.59
CA PHE A 32 6.96 -4.88 -18.52
C PHE A 32 7.30 -5.16 -19.99
N ILE A 33 8.57 -4.98 -20.39
CA ILE A 33 9.02 -5.17 -21.77
C ILE A 33 8.91 -6.65 -22.23
N PRO A 34 9.34 -7.66 -21.45
CA PRO A 34 9.17 -9.05 -21.84
C PRO A 34 7.71 -9.44 -22.09
N SER A 35 6.79 -8.98 -21.22
CA SER A 35 5.35 -9.27 -21.37
C SER A 35 4.75 -8.60 -22.60
N MET A 36 5.12 -7.34 -22.88
CA MET A 36 4.72 -6.67 -24.12
C MET A 36 5.23 -7.41 -25.36
N ALA A 37 6.47 -7.90 -25.35
CA ALA A 37 7.03 -8.64 -26.47
C ALA A 37 6.28 -9.97 -26.73
N VAL A 38 5.97 -10.72 -25.67
CA VAL A 38 5.15 -11.95 -25.78
C VAL A 38 3.77 -11.63 -26.39
N GLY A 39 3.09 -10.59 -25.87
CA GLY A 39 1.81 -10.13 -26.40
C GLY A 39 1.90 -9.65 -27.85
N ALA A 40 2.97 -8.95 -28.22
CA ALA A 40 3.18 -8.44 -29.58
C ALA A 40 3.38 -9.58 -30.58
N ILE A 41 4.14 -10.62 -30.21
CA ILE A 41 4.34 -11.80 -31.06
C ILE A 41 3.02 -12.53 -31.28
N ALA A 42 2.25 -12.75 -30.21
CA ALA A 42 0.93 -13.39 -30.29
C ALA A 42 -0.05 -12.55 -31.12
N GLY A 43 -0.12 -11.24 -30.87
CA GLY A 43 -0.95 -10.30 -31.62
C GLY A 43 -0.58 -10.26 -33.11
N ARG A 44 0.71 -10.24 -33.43
CA ARG A 44 1.18 -10.28 -34.82
C ARG A 44 0.82 -11.58 -35.51
N MET A 45 0.88 -12.72 -34.81
CA MET A 45 0.46 -14.01 -35.34
C MET A 45 -1.03 -14.02 -35.68
N VAL A 46 -1.88 -13.47 -34.80
CA VAL A 46 -3.30 -13.28 -35.07
C VAL A 46 -3.52 -12.34 -36.25
N GLY A 47 -2.79 -11.22 -36.32
CA GLY A 47 -2.89 -10.26 -37.42
C GLY A 47 -2.57 -10.87 -38.79
N ILE A 48 -1.51 -11.67 -38.89
CA ILE A 48 -1.17 -12.41 -40.12
C ILE A 48 -2.27 -13.44 -40.42
N GLY A 49 -2.80 -14.14 -39.40
CA GLY A 49 -3.90 -15.09 -39.60
C GLY A 49 -5.17 -14.43 -40.17
N VAL A 50 -5.55 -13.26 -39.64
CA VAL A 50 -6.70 -12.48 -40.13
C VAL A 50 -6.45 -11.96 -41.54
N GLU A 51 -5.24 -11.48 -41.83
CA GLU A 51 -4.84 -11.05 -43.16
C GLU A 51 -4.97 -12.18 -44.20
N GLN A 52 -4.48 -13.38 -43.87
CA GLN A 52 -4.61 -14.55 -44.74
C GLN A 52 -6.07 -15.00 -44.91
N MET A 53 -6.85 -14.94 -43.84
CA MET A 53 -8.27 -15.27 -43.88
C MET A 53 -9.04 -14.29 -44.78
N ALA A 54 -8.75 -12.99 -44.68
CA ALA A 54 -9.33 -11.96 -45.53
C ALA A 54 -8.93 -12.09 -47.00
N TYR A 55 -7.71 -12.57 -47.28
CA TYR A 55 -7.24 -12.84 -48.64
C TYR A 55 -7.95 -14.05 -49.28
N HIS A 56 -8.08 -15.16 -48.54
CA HIS A 56 -8.70 -16.39 -49.05
C HIS A 56 -10.24 -16.33 -49.11
N HIS A 57 -10.90 -15.59 -48.19
CA HIS A 57 -12.36 -15.52 -48.07
C HIS A 57 -12.86 -14.08 -48.19
N HIS A 58 -12.53 -13.43 -49.31
CA HIS A 58 -12.92 -12.04 -49.56
C HIS A 58 -14.43 -11.81 -49.61
N ASP A 59 -15.19 -12.86 -49.96
CA ASP A 59 -16.66 -12.81 -50.12
C ASP A 59 -17.43 -12.87 -48.79
N TRP A 60 -16.75 -13.11 -47.67
CA TRP A 60 -17.41 -13.22 -46.37
C TRP A 60 -17.93 -11.84 -45.92
N PHE A 61 -19.11 -11.81 -45.28
CA PHE A 61 -19.87 -10.57 -45.03
C PHE A 61 -19.05 -9.49 -44.29
N ILE A 62 -18.13 -9.92 -43.43
CA ILE A 62 -17.24 -9.07 -42.61
C ILE A 62 -16.22 -8.35 -43.50
N PHE A 63 -15.59 -9.06 -44.43
CA PHE A 63 -14.50 -8.54 -45.25
C PHE A 63 -14.97 -7.81 -46.50
N ARG A 64 -16.15 -8.16 -47.01
CA ARG A 64 -16.74 -7.56 -48.22
C ARG A 64 -17.01 -6.05 -48.09
N SER A 65 -17.32 -5.56 -46.89
CA SER A 65 -17.67 -4.16 -46.66
C SER A 65 -16.47 -3.27 -46.29
N TRP A 66 -15.44 -3.84 -45.68
CA TRP A 66 -14.31 -3.08 -45.11
C TRP A 66 -13.04 -3.18 -45.95
N CYS A 67 -12.87 -4.25 -46.73
CA CYS A 67 -11.69 -4.46 -47.56
C CYS A 67 -12.02 -4.25 -49.04
N ARG A 68 -11.47 -3.20 -49.65
CA ARG A 68 -11.52 -3.03 -51.12
C ARG A 68 -10.40 -3.85 -51.78
N PRO A 69 -10.65 -4.48 -52.94
CA PRO A 69 -9.60 -5.18 -53.68
C PRO A 69 -8.42 -4.23 -53.99
N GLY A 70 -7.22 -4.56 -53.49
CA GLY A 70 -5.99 -3.81 -53.75
C GLY A 70 -5.58 -2.76 -52.69
N ALA A 71 -6.30 -2.63 -51.56
CA ALA A 71 -5.88 -1.81 -50.42
C ALA A 71 -5.46 -2.70 -49.22
N ASP A 72 -4.43 -2.29 -48.49
CA ASP A 72 -3.97 -2.95 -47.26
C ASP A 72 -5.00 -2.78 -46.13
N CYS A 73 -6.02 -3.63 -46.13
CA CYS A 73 -7.14 -3.59 -45.19
C CYS A 73 -6.74 -4.03 -43.77
N VAL A 74 -5.80 -4.97 -43.66
CA VAL A 74 -5.37 -5.55 -42.39
C VAL A 74 -3.86 -5.33 -42.25
N THR A 75 -3.47 -4.57 -41.23
CA THR A 75 -2.06 -4.33 -40.90
C THR A 75 -1.67 -5.16 -39.67
N PRO A 76 -0.84 -6.22 -39.81
CA PRO A 76 -0.43 -7.06 -38.68
C PRO A 76 0.26 -6.30 -37.55
N GLY A 77 0.82 -5.11 -37.85
CA GLY A 77 1.43 -4.23 -36.85
C GLY A 77 0.42 -3.70 -35.82
N LEU A 78 -0.80 -3.33 -36.23
CA LEU A 78 -1.84 -2.88 -35.30
C LEU A 78 -2.24 -4.01 -34.34
N TYR A 79 -2.42 -5.22 -34.85
CA TYR A 79 -2.73 -6.40 -34.04
C TYR A 79 -1.60 -6.73 -33.06
N ALA A 80 -0.33 -6.54 -33.45
CA ALA A 80 0.81 -6.69 -32.54
C ALA A 80 0.73 -5.70 -31.37
N MET A 81 0.41 -4.43 -31.61
CA MET A 81 0.25 -3.43 -30.55
C MET A 81 -0.92 -3.76 -29.62
N VAL A 82 -2.06 -4.17 -30.19
CA VAL A 82 -3.23 -4.60 -29.41
C VAL A 82 -2.91 -5.82 -28.55
N GLY A 83 -2.23 -6.83 -29.10
CA GLY A 83 -1.79 -8.00 -28.36
C GLY A 83 -0.78 -7.68 -27.25
N ALA A 84 0.13 -6.73 -27.48
CA ALA A 84 1.08 -6.27 -26.47
C ALA A 84 0.37 -5.66 -25.25
N ALA A 85 -0.59 -4.76 -25.49
CA ALA A 85 -1.38 -4.14 -24.43
C ALA A 85 -2.31 -5.15 -23.74
N ALA A 86 -2.94 -6.07 -24.49
CA ALA A 86 -3.78 -7.12 -23.91
C ALA A 86 -2.98 -8.03 -22.96
N CYS A 87 -1.82 -8.53 -23.39
CA CYS A 87 -0.97 -9.40 -22.56
C CYS A 87 -0.47 -8.66 -21.31
N LEU A 88 0.04 -7.45 -21.48
CA LEU A 88 0.55 -6.66 -20.37
C LEU A 88 -0.56 -6.24 -19.38
N GLY A 89 -1.74 -5.90 -19.88
CA GLY A 89 -2.93 -5.60 -19.07
C GLY A 89 -3.41 -6.82 -18.29
N GLY A 90 -3.35 -8.01 -18.87
CA GLY A 90 -3.67 -9.27 -18.19
C GLY A 90 -2.67 -9.64 -17.09
N VAL A 91 -1.36 -9.44 -17.34
CA VAL A 91 -0.30 -9.75 -16.38
C VAL A 91 -0.26 -8.77 -15.20
N THR A 92 -0.36 -7.46 -15.50
CA THR A 92 -0.21 -6.39 -14.49
C THR A 92 -1.53 -5.95 -13.87
N ARG A 93 -2.67 -6.24 -14.50
CA ARG A 93 -4.01 -5.74 -14.15
C ARG A 93 -4.13 -4.21 -14.16
N MET A 94 -3.20 -3.51 -14.81
CA MET A 94 -3.26 -2.06 -15.07
C MET A 94 -3.96 -1.81 -16.40
N THR A 95 -5.10 -1.12 -16.39
CA THR A 95 -5.91 -0.86 -17.60
C THR A 95 -5.74 0.56 -18.12
N VAL A 96 -6.06 1.58 -17.32
CA VAL A 96 -6.08 2.98 -17.78
C VAL A 96 -4.69 3.50 -18.10
N SER A 97 -3.75 3.39 -17.15
CA SER A 97 -2.38 3.89 -17.33
C SER A 97 -1.65 3.20 -18.48
N LEU A 98 -1.90 1.90 -18.67
CA LEU A 98 -1.31 1.12 -19.76
C LEU A 98 -1.74 1.65 -21.13
N VAL A 99 -3.04 1.88 -21.32
CA VAL A 99 -3.59 2.39 -22.58
C VAL A 99 -3.01 3.76 -22.90
N VAL A 100 -2.87 4.64 -21.90
CA VAL A 100 -2.24 5.96 -22.08
C VAL A 100 -0.77 5.82 -22.49
N ILE A 101 0.02 4.96 -21.82
CA ILE A 101 1.44 4.75 -22.18
C ILE A 101 1.55 4.26 -23.63
N MET A 102 0.74 3.29 -24.03
CA MET A 102 0.77 2.74 -25.40
C MET A 102 0.31 3.76 -26.43
N PHE A 103 -0.68 4.58 -26.10
CA PHE A 103 -1.10 5.70 -26.93
C PHE A 103 0.05 6.71 -27.14
N GLU A 104 0.70 7.16 -26.08
CA GLU A 104 1.81 8.11 -26.15
C GLU A 104 2.98 7.54 -26.98
N LEU A 105 3.26 6.23 -26.86
CA LEU A 105 4.30 5.56 -27.65
C LEU A 105 3.97 5.44 -29.15
N THR A 106 2.68 5.39 -29.50
CA THR A 106 2.22 5.19 -30.89
C THR A 106 1.87 6.49 -31.60
N GLY A 107 1.58 7.56 -30.86
CA GLY A 107 1.34 8.91 -31.39
C GLY A 107 0.01 9.07 -32.16
N GLY A 108 -0.92 8.11 -32.05
CA GLY A 108 -2.18 8.12 -32.79
C GLY A 108 -3.41 7.89 -31.90
N LEU A 109 -4.34 8.86 -31.90
CA LEU A 109 -5.57 8.81 -31.08
C LEU A 109 -6.60 7.78 -31.59
N GLU A 110 -6.53 7.43 -32.87
CA GLU A 110 -7.54 6.61 -33.56
C GLU A 110 -7.66 5.19 -32.99
N TYR A 111 -6.56 4.64 -32.44
CA TYR A 111 -6.48 3.25 -31.99
C TYR A 111 -6.67 3.07 -30.48
N ILE A 112 -7.04 4.11 -29.74
CA ILE A 112 -7.23 4.04 -28.27
C ILE A 112 -8.40 3.12 -27.90
N VAL A 113 -9.54 3.24 -28.58
CA VAL A 113 -10.75 2.52 -28.21
C VAL A 113 -10.57 0.99 -28.35
N PRO A 114 -10.06 0.45 -29.48
CA PRO A 114 -9.77 -0.98 -29.59
C PRO A 114 -8.74 -1.47 -28.58
N LEU A 115 -7.72 -0.65 -28.29
CA LEU A 115 -6.68 -0.99 -27.32
C LEU A 115 -7.24 -1.13 -25.89
N MET A 116 -8.10 -0.18 -25.51
CA MET A 116 -8.77 -0.20 -24.20
C MET A 116 -9.72 -1.39 -24.09
N ALA A 117 -10.50 -1.69 -25.13
CA ALA A 117 -11.38 -2.85 -25.16
C ALA A 117 -10.59 -4.16 -24.99
N ALA A 118 -9.46 -4.31 -25.69
CA ALA A 118 -8.60 -5.49 -25.58
C ALA A 118 -7.93 -5.62 -24.20
N ALA A 119 -7.46 -4.51 -23.61
CA ALA A 119 -6.85 -4.51 -22.29
C ALA A 119 -7.87 -4.82 -21.18
N VAL A 120 -9.08 -4.26 -21.25
CA VAL A 120 -10.15 -4.51 -20.27
C VAL A 120 -10.67 -5.94 -20.37
N THR A 121 -10.90 -6.45 -21.58
CA THR A 121 -11.31 -7.86 -21.77
C THR A 121 -10.24 -8.83 -21.28
N SER A 122 -8.97 -8.59 -21.59
CA SER A 122 -7.85 -9.37 -21.06
C SER A 122 -7.81 -9.35 -19.53
N LYS A 123 -8.00 -8.16 -18.92
CA LYS A 123 -8.12 -8.05 -17.46
C LYS A 123 -9.27 -8.90 -16.92
N TRP A 124 -10.47 -8.82 -17.48
CA TRP A 124 -11.62 -9.59 -16.99
C TRP A 124 -11.40 -11.09 -17.10
N VAL A 125 -10.85 -11.56 -18.22
CA VAL A 125 -10.48 -12.96 -18.38
C VAL A 125 -9.47 -13.36 -17.31
N ALA A 126 -8.46 -12.53 -17.07
CA ALA A 126 -7.45 -12.80 -16.06
C ALA A 126 -8.04 -12.76 -14.63
N ASP A 127 -8.97 -11.83 -14.33
CA ASP A 127 -9.69 -11.72 -13.05
C ASP A 127 -10.52 -12.99 -12.77
N ALA A 128 -11.03 -13.64 -13.82
CA ALA A 128 -11.74 -14.91 -13.70
C ALA A 128 -10.83 -16.10 -13.32
N PHE A 129 -9.57 -16.11 -13.77
CA PHE A 129 -8.59 -17.14 -13.37
C PHE A 129 -7.94 -16.86 -12.01
N GLY A 130 -7.84 -15.59 -11.62
CA GLY A 130 -7.30 -15.17 -10.33
C GLY A 130 -7.42 -13.67 -10.16
N LYS A 131 -7.80 -13.22 -8.97
CA LYS A 131 -8.12 -11.81 -8.70
C LYS A 131 -6.89 -10.88 -8.63
N VAL A 132 -5.70 -11.46 -8.52
CA VAL A 132 -4.46 -10.76 -8.13
C VAL A 132 -3.52 -10.67 -9.34
N GLY A 133 -2.96 -9.49 -9.58
CA GLY A 133 -1.93 -9.28 -10.61
C GLY A 133 -0.55 -9.77 -10.14
N ILE A 134 0.42 -9.92 -11.06
CA ILE A 134 1.75 -10.45 -10.70
C ILE A 134 2.48 -9.64 -9.61
N TYR A 135 2.34 -8.31 -9.62
CA TYR A 135 2.99 -7.44 -8.64
C TYR A 135 2.37 -7.60 -7.25
N GLU A 136 1.05 -7.69 -7.19
CA GLU A 136 0.31 -7.87 -5.95
C GLU A 136 0.56 -9.29 -5.39
N ALA A 137 0.59 -10.31 -6.25
CA ALA A 137 0.97 -11.67 -5.86
C ALA A 137 2.38 -11.71 -5.25
N HIS A 138 3.33 -10.97 -5.82
CA HIS A 138 4.68 -10.88 -5.29
C HIS A 138 4.75 -10.12 -3.95
N ILE A 139 3.86 -9.15 -3.71
CA ILE A 139 3.73 -8.47 -2.41
C ILE A 139 3.25 -9.45 -1.34
N HIS A 140 2.22 -10.24 -1.64
CA HIS A 140 1.69 -11.25 -0.72
C HIS A 140 2.68 -12.39 -0.46
N LEU A 141 3.39 -12.87 -1.48
CA LEU A 141 4.40 -13.93 -1.34
C LEU A 141 5.58 -13.51 -0.46
N ASN A 142 5.94 -12.22 -0.45
CA ASN A 142 6.99 -11.70 0.44
C ASN A 142 6.45 -11.27 1.82
N GLY A 143 5.14 -11.39 2.06
CA GLY A 143 4.52 -11.02 3.33
C GLY A 143 4.60 -9.52 3.62
N TYR A 144 4.68 -8.65 2.61
CA TYR A 144 4.79 -7.22 2.86
C TYR A 144 3.47 -6.63 3.41
N PRO A 145 3.51 -5.69 4.37
CA PRO A 145 2.34 -5.10 5.00
C PRO A 145 1.67 -4.06 4.09
N PHE A 146 0.97 -4.54 3.07
CA PHE A 146 0.23 -3.75 2.10
C PHE A 146 -1.26 -3.73 2.41
N LEU A 147 -1.87 -2.55 2.32
CA LEU A 147 -3.30 -2.35 2.54
C LEU A 147 -3.91 -1.98 1.20
N ASP A 148 -4.53 -2.94 0.49
CA ASP A 148 -5.15 -2.66 -0.80
C ASP A 148 -6.36 -1.74 -0.61
N ALA A 149 -6.52 -0.76 -1.49
CA ALA A 149 -7.66 0.13 -1.56
C ALA A 149 -8.89 -0.53 -2.18
N LYS A 150 -8.71 -1.66 -2.89
CA LYS A 150 -9.79 -2.38 -3.57
C LYS A 150 -10.58 -3.34 -2.66
N ASP A 151 -10.01 -3.72 -1.53
CA ASP A 151 -10.64 -4.69 -0.63
C ASP A 151 -11.74 -4.04 0.20
N GLU A 152 -12.99 -4.40 -0.04
CA GLU A 152 -14.12 -4.01 0.79
C GLU A 152 -14.10 -4.79 2.11
N PHE A 153 -14.08 -4.07 3.23
CA PHE A 153 -14.11 -4.70 4.55
C PHE A 153 -15.56 -4.91 4.99
N THR A 154 -16.08 -6.12 4.83
CA THR A 154 -17.51 -6.42 5.08
C THR A 154 -17.82 -6.88 6.51
N HIS A 155 -16.84 -6.90 7.42
CA HIS A 155 -17.00 -7.46 8.77
C HIS A 155 -17.49 -6.41 9.78
N ARG A 156 -18.37 -6.84 10.69
CA ARG A 156 -19.02 -6.00 11.73
C ARG A 156 -18.15 -5.73 12.98
N THR A 157 -16.84 -5.88 12.89
CA THR A 157 -15.94 -5.68 14.04
C THR A 157 -15.77 -4.19 14.35
N LEU A 158 -15.60 -3.85 15.63
CA LEU A 158 -15.44 -2.47 16.10
C LEU A 158 -13.98 -2.14 16.39
N ALA A 159 -13.65 -0.86 16.48
CA ALA A 159 -12.33 -0.37 16.85
C ALA A 159 -11.84 -0.96 18.20
N THR A 160 -12.75 -1.15 19.16
CA THR A 160 -12.45 -1.78 20.46
C THR A 160 -11.94 -3.20 20.39
N ASP A 161 -12.34 -3.95 19.36
CA ASP A 161 -12.02 -5.38 19.26
C ASP A 161 -10.59 -5.58 18.74
N VAL A 162 -10.07 -4.56 18.04
CA VAL A 162 -8.76 -4.60 17.37
C VAL A 162 -7.69 -3.78 18.10
N MET A 163 -8.10 -2.75 18.85
CA MET A 163 -7.16 -1.85 19.53
C MET A 163 -6.25 -2.56 20.54
N ARG A 164 -5.10 -1.95 20.79
CA ARG A 164 -4.14 -2.37 21.82
C ARG A 164 -4.13 -1.35 22.98
N PRO A 165 -4.00 -1.80 24.23
CA PRO A 165 -3.89 -3.18 24.68
C PRO A 165 -5.23 -3.91 24.65
N ARG A 166 -5.18 -5.24 24.48
CA ARG A 166 -6.36 -6.09 24.71
C ARG A 166 -6.62 -6.22 26.22
N ARG A 167 -7.82 -6.66 26.61
CA ARG A 167 -8.18 -6.89 28.03
C ARG A 167 -7.23 -7.82 28.79
N THR A 168 -6.50 -8.68 28.07
CA THR A 168 -5.54 -9.65 28.60
C THR A 168 -4.09 -9.15 28.59
N GLU A 169 -3.83 -7.96 28.06
CA GLU A 169 -2.49 -7.41 27.87
C GLU A 169 -2.18 -6.33 28.91
N PRO A 170 -0.89 -6.05 29.16
CA PRO A 170 -0.51 -4.97 30.06
C PRO A 170 -1.08 -3.62 29.60
N PRO A 171 -1.32 -2.70 30.53
CA PRO A 171 -1.86 -1.38 30.21
C PRO A 171 -0.94 -0.62 29.25
N LEU A 172 -1.54 0.28 28.46
CA LEU A 172 -0.83 1.07 27.48
C LEU A 172 0.25 1.91 28.16
N SER A 173 1.46 1.93 27.61
CA SER A 173 2.51 2.84 28.06
C SER A 173 2.14 4.28 27.68
N VAL A 174 1.75 5.08 28.67
CA VAL A 174 1.36 6.48 28.51
C VAL A 174 2.34 7.42 29.21
N LEU A 175 2.46 8.64 28.70
CA LEU A 175 3.16 9.74 29.37
C LEU A 175 2.16 10.65 30.07
N THR A 176 2.50 11.11 31.27
CA THR A 176 1.67 12.08 32.01
C THR A 176 2.08 13.51 31.69
N GLN A 177 1.15 14.46 31.78
CA GLN A 177 1.40 15.88 31.50
C GLN A 177 2.48 16.54 32.37
N GLY A 178 2.66 16.10 33.62
CA GLY A 178 3.54 16.79 34.57
C GLY A 178 3.96 15.99 35.81
N SER A 179 3.77 14.68 35.84
CA SER A 179 4.12 13.85 37.01
C SER A 179 5.31 12.92 36.79
N MET A 180 5.90 12.88 35.59
CA MET A 180 7.03 12.01 35.26
C MET A 180 8.35 12.77 35.28
N THR A 181 9.39 12.13 35.78
CA THR A 181 10.76 12.65 35.74
C THR A 181 11.46 12.30 34.42
N VAL A 182 12.60 12.93 34.15
CA VAL A 182 13.43 12.58 32.99
C VAL A 182 13.88 11.12 33.06
N GLU A 183 14.20 10.62 34.26
CA GLU A 183 14.57 9.23 34.49
C GLU A 183 13.44 8.25 34.14
N ASP A 184 12.21 8.55 34.55
CA ASP A 184 11.03 7.72 34.22
C ASP A 184 10.80 7.63 32.71
N ILE A 185 11.04 8.72 31.98
CA ILE A 185 10.91 8.73 30.53
C ILE A 185 12.06 7.96 29.86
N GLU A 186 13.29 8.12 30.35
CA GLU A 186 14.45 7.39 29.83
C GLU A 186 14.35 5.88 30.09
N THR A 187 13.85 5.47 31.25
CA THR A 187 13.58 4.06 31.58
C THR A 187 12.46 3.51 30.69
N LEU A 188 11.34 4.23 30.55
CA LEU A 188 10.26 3.83 29.65
C LEU A 188 10.73 3.65 28.20
N ILE A 189 11.57 4.57 27.71
CA ILE A 189 12.17 4.46 26.38
C ILE A 189 13.09 3.24 26.30
N LYS A 190 13.88 2.92 27.32
CA LYS A 190 14.77 1.75 27.31
C LYS A 190 14.03 0.42 27.40
N GLU A 191 12.95 0.36 28.16
CA GLU A 191 12.16 -0.87 28.39
C GLU A 191 11.21 -1.20 27.24
N THR A 192 10.82 -0.20 26.45
CA THR A 192 9.85 -0.37 25.36
C THR A 192 10.47 -0.13 24.00
N ASP A 193 10.00 -0.84 22.99
CA ASP A 193 10.39 -0.64 21.57
C ASP A 193 9.38 0.23 20.79
N TYR A 194 8.48 0.91 21.50
CA TYR A 194 7.44 1.73 20.87
C TYR A 194 8.01 3.01 20.25
N ASN A 195 7.50 3.36 19.06
CA ASN A 195 7.94 4.54 18.30
C ASN A 195 7.29 5.86 18.77
N GLY A 196 6.36 5.81 19.71
CA GLY A 196 5.76 6.98 20.32
C GLY A 196 4.77 6.61 21.42
N PHE A 197 4.35 7.63 22.16
CA PHE A 197 3.57 7.49 23.37
C PHE A 197 2.44 8.53 23.38
N PRO A 198 1.21 8.12 23.72
CA PRO A 198 0.14 9.06 23.99
C PRO A 198 0.39 9.77 25.33
N VAL A 199 -0.05 11.03 25.40
CA VAL A 199 0.09 11.89 26.58
C VAL A 199 -1.28 12.10 27.20
N VAL A 200 -1.40 11.79 28.49
CA VAL A 200 -2.63 11.93 29.27
C VAL A 200 -2.44 12.93 30.41
N VAL A 201 -3.55 13.50 30.90
CA VAL A 201 -3.54 14.43 32.05
C VAL A 201 -2.96 13.76 33.29
N SER A 202 -3.49 12.59 33.66
CA SER A 202 -3.05 11.78 34.80
C SER A 202 -3.36 10.31 34.52
N ARG A 203 -2.67 9.40 35.21
CA ARG A 203 -2.93 7.95 35.16
C ARG A 203 -4.32 7.58 35.70
N GLU A 204 -4.93 8.42 36.53
CA GLU A 204 -6.27 8.16 37.09
C GLU A 204 -7.40 8.58 36.15
N SER A 205 -7.22 9.71 35.45
CA SER A 205 -8.26 10.27 34.58
C SER A 205 -8.15 9.75 33.15
N GLU A 206 -6.95 9.36 32.73
CA GLU A 206 -6.59 8.89 31.38
C GLU A 206 -7.12 9.77 30.25
N ARG A 207 -7.36 11.05 30.52
CA ARG A 207 -7.82 12.01 29.52
C ARG A 207 -6.71 12.31 28.54
N LEU A 208 -6.96 12.08 27.25
CA LEU A 208 -5.99 12.30 26.19
C LEU A 208 -5.73 13.79 25.98
N ILE A 209 -4.46 14.17 25.93
CA ILE A 209 -4.01 15.52 25.58
C ILE A 209 -3.37 15.52 24.19
N GLY A 210 -2.57 14.50 23.89
CA GLY A 210 -1.81 14.49 22.65
C GLY A 210 -0.97 13.24 22.46
N PHE A 211 -0.04 13.32 21.51
CA PHE A 211 0.88 12.22 21.18
C PHE A 211 2.30 12.74 20.96
N VAL A 212 3.30 11.98 21.39
CA VAL A 212 4.72 12.34 21.22
C VAL A 212 5.48 11.16 20.60
N LEU A 213 6.34 11.45 19.63
CA LEU A 213 7.21 10.43 19.03
C LEU A 213 8.46 10.18 19.89
N ARG A 214 8.90 8.92 19.97
CA ARG A 214 10.09 8.50 20.69
C ARG A 214 11.34 9.27 20.25
N ARG A 215 11.52 9.44 18.94
CA ARG A 215 12.66 10.18 18.37
C ARG A 215 12.72 11.64 18.86
N ASP A 216 11.56 12.28 19.01
CA ASP A 216 11.47 13.69 19.38
C ASP A 216 11.73 13.84 20.88
N LEU A 217 11.30 12.88 21.70
CA LEU A 217 11.65 12.79 23.13
C LEU A 217 13.16 12.65 23.33
N ILE A 218 13.80 11.69 22.65
CA ILE A 218 15.24 11.44 22.78
C ILE A 218 16.02 12.70 22.36
N LEU A 219 15.64 13.32 21.24
CA LEU A 219 16.31 14.53 20.76
C LEU A 219 16.10 15.70 21.74
N ALA A 220 14.90 15.88 22.27
CA ALA A 220 14.58 16.97 23.18
C ALA A 220 15.32 16.82 24.52
N ILE A 221 15.35 15.63 25.11
CA ILE A 221 16.09 15.35 26.36
C ILE A 221 17.59 15.56 26.14
N LYS A 222 18.15 15.04 25.04
CA LYS A 222 19.57 15.22 24.71
C LYS A 222 19.94 16.69 24.50
N ASN A 223 19.07 17.46 23.85
CA ASN A 223 19.29 18.89 23.64
C ASN A 223 19.14 19.69 24.93
N ALA A 224 18.19 19.31 25.80
CA ALA A 224 18.01 19.94 27.10
C ALA A 224 19.24 19.76 27.99
N ARG A 225 19.78 18.54 28.10
CA ARG A 225 21.02 18.29 28.86
C ARG A 225 22.24 19.06 28.34
N LYS A 226 22.25 19.45 27.07
CA LYS A 226 23.34 20.23 26.47
C LYS A 226 23.18 21.74 26.59
N ARG A 227 21.94 22.23 26.63
CA ARG A 227 21.63 23.67 26.54
C ARG A 227 21.14 24.29 27.84
N GLN A 228 20.64 23.48 28.77
CA GLN A 228 20.09 23.93 30.04
C GLN A 228 20.96 23.37 31.17
N ASP A 229 21.69 24.27 31.83
CA ASP A 229 22.43 23.94 33.04
C ASP A 229 21.42 23.64 34.16
N GLY A 230 21.54 22.48 34.80
CA GLY A 230 20.68 22.07 35.93
C GLY A 230 19.54 21.10 35.60
N VAL A 231 19.43 20.59 34.36
CA VAL A 231 18.54 19.46 34.05
C VAL A 231 19.20 18.16 34.54
N VAL A 232 18.61 17.56 35.57
CA VAL A 232 19.07 16.29 36.17
C VAL A 232 18.06 15.18 35.89
N SER A 233 18.42 13.93 36.14
CA SER A 233 17.52 12.78 35.95
C SER A 233 16.21 12.91 36.74
N ASN A 234 16.27 13.51 37.93
CA ASN A 234 15.10 13.76 38.78
C ASN A 234 14.31 15.04 38.42
N SER A 235 14.65 15.72 37.33
CA SER A 235 13.88 16.87 36.83
C SER A 235 12.51 16.42 36.35
N ILE A 236 11.45 17.11 36.78
CA ILE A 236 10.08 16.83 36.32
C ILE A 236 9.91 17.35 34.89
N VAL A 237 9.27 16.54 34.06
CA VAL A 237 8.96 16.87 32.66
C VAL A 237 7.53 17.40 32.56
N TYR A 238 7.40 18.61 32.03
CA TYR A 238 6.11 19.24 31.77
C TYR A 238 5.83 19.32 30.27
N LEU A 239 4.69 18.75 29.88
CA LEU A 239 4.16 18.77 28.52
C LEU A 239 3.04 19.82 28.37
N THR A 240 2.92 20.73 29.34
CA THR A 240 1.95 21.83 29.37
C THR A 240 2.59 23.18 29.03
N GLU A 241 1.79 24.18 28.66
CA GLU A 241 2.26 25.56 28.42
C GLU A 241 2.65 26.25 29.72
N ASP A 242 1.79 26.12 30.74
CA ASP A 242 1.96 26.76 32.04
C ASP A 242 2.26 25.71 33.11
N PRO A 243 3.54 25.42 33.41
CA PRO A 243 3.89 24.53 34.51
C PRO A 243 3.62 25.22 35.85
N PRO A 244 3.19 24.46 36.88
CA PRO A 244 3.03 24.99 38.22
C PRO A 244 4.37 25.52 38.78
N GLN A 245 4.29 26.50 39.66
CA GLN A 245 5.47 27.01 40.36
C GLN A 245 6.00 25.93 41.30
N LEU A 246 7.23 25.48 41.04
CA LEU A 246 7.91 24.51 41.88
C LEU A 246 8.56 25.20 43.10
N PRO A 247 8.70 24.48 44.22
CA PRO A 247 9.41 25.00 45.39
C PRO A 247 10.88 25.33 45.04
N PRO A 248 11.50 26.32 45.70
CA PRO A 248 12.82 26.86 45.34
C PRO A 248 13.96 25.84 45.39
N ASN A 249 13.75 24.68 46.01
CA ASN A 249 14.76 23.62 46.15
C ASN A 249 14.60 22.45 45.16
N SER A 250 13.67 22.54 44.20
CA SER A 250 13.45 21.49 43.21
C SER A 250 14.41 21.63 42.02
N PRO A 251 14.80 20.52 41.36
CA PRO A 251 15.58 20.58 40.13
C PRO A 251 14.83 21.34 39.02
N CYS A 252 15.60 21.89 38.07
CA CYS A 252 15.06 22.69 36.97
C CYS A 252 14.06 21.85 36.13
N PRO A 253 12.81 22.31 35.92
CA PRO A 253 11.82 21.55 35.17
C PRO A 253 12.11 21.54 33.67
N LEU A 254 11.90 20.40 33.03
CA LEU A 254 12.06 20.24 31.59
C LEU A 254 10.74 20.47 30.86
N LYS A 255 10.63 21.53 30.07
CA LYS A 255 9.43 21.85 29.29
C LYS A 255 9.51 21.22 27.89
N LEU A 256 8.66 20.22 27.62
CA LEU A 256 8.60 19.49 26.34
C LEU A 256 7.32 19.74 25.54
N ARG A 257 6.53 20.77 25.88
CA ARG A 257 5.29 21.12 25.18
C ARG A 257 5.42 21.26 23.65
N ARG A 258 6.58 21.70 23.15
CA ARG A 258 6.82 21.94 21.70
C ARG A 258 6.88 20.67 20.85
N ILE A 259 7.21 19.52 21.44
CA ILE A 259 7.26 18.24 20.73
C ILE A 259 5.92 17.47 20.79
N LEU A 260 4.95 17.99 21.54
CA LEU A 260 3.63 17.40 21.69
C LEU A 260 2.76 17.72 20.49
N ASN A 261 2.29 16.67 19.80
CA ASN A 261 1.19 16.81 18.86
C ASN A 261 -0.13 16.84 19.66
N LEU A 262 -0.80 17.99 19.64
CA LEU A 262 -2.09 18.20 20.32
C LEU A 262 -3.31 17.68 19.53
N SER A 263 -3.13 17.38 18.25
CA SER A 263 -4.20 16.88 17.39
C SER A 263 -3.84 15.51 16.80
N PRO A 264 -3.57 14.49 17.66
CA PRO A 264 -3.46 13.13 17.15
C PRO A 264 -4.80 12.71 16.57
N PHE A 265 -4.77 11.87 15.53
CA PHE A 265 -5.99 11.34 14.95
C PHE A 265 -6.64 10.36 15.93
N THR A 266 -7.91 10.59 16.25
CA THR A 266 -8.67 9.78 17.22
C THR A 266 -9.93 9.19 16.58
N VAL A 267 -10.31 8.00 17.04
CA VAL A 267 -11.59 7.37 16.74
C VAL A 267 -12.31 7.01 18.03
N THR A 268 -13.63 6.90 17.97
CA THR A 268 -14.41 6.39 19.09
C THR A 268 -14.35 4.87 19.13
N ASP A 269 -14.56 4.33 20.31
CA ASP A 269 -14.60 2.90 20.60
C ASP A 269 -15.65 2.14 19.75
N HIS A 270 -16.81 2.75 19.49
CA HIS A 270 -17.87 2.18 18.65
C HIS A 270 -17.69 2.38 17.14
N THR A 271 -16.54 2.90 16.68
CA THR A 271 -16.31 3.10 15.23
C THR A 271 -16.19 1.74 14.53
N PRO A 272 -16.94 1.46 13.44
CA PRO A 272 -16.78 0.25 12.65
C PRO A 272 -15.39 0.15 12.02
N MET A 273 -14.84 -1.05 11.96
CA MET A 273 -13.51 -1.28 11.38
C MET A 273 -13.41 -0.94 9.90
N GLU A 274 -14.51 -1.00 9.15
CA GLU A 274 -14.57 -0.52 7.76
C GLU A 274 -14.14 0.95 7.67
N THR A 275 -14.71 1.81 8.52
CA THR A 275 -14.38 3.23 8.58
C THR A 275 -12.93 3.44 9.05
N VAL A 276 -12.47 2.67 10.03
CA VAL A 276 -11.07 2.73 10.50
C VAL A 276 -10.11 2.37 9.36
N VAL A 277 -10.36 1.28 8.64
CA VAL A 277 -9.52 0.85 7.52
C VAL A 277 -9.49 1.92 6.43
N ASP A 278 -10.64 2.51 6.09
CA ASP A 278 -10.73 3.60 5.14
C ASP A 278 -9.94 4.85 5.55
N ILE A 279 -9.97 5.20 6.83
CA ILE A 279 -9.16 6.28 7.40
C ILE A 279 -7.67 5.97 7.22
N PHE A 280 -7.23 4.76 7.55
CA PHE A 280 -5.82 4.35 7.38
C PHE A 280 -5.39 4.36 5.90
N ARG A 281 -6.28 3.94 4.98
CA ARG A 281 -6.04 3.96 3.52
C ARG A 281 -5.95 5.39 2.97
N LYS A 282 -6.95 6.22 3.24
CA LYS A 282 -7.12 7.54 2.63
C LYS A 282 -6.17 8.59 3.21
N LEU A 283 -5.92 8.53 4.52
CA LEU A 283 -5.03 9.49 5.19
C LEU A 283 -3.59 8.99 5.35
N GLY A 284 -3.33 7.70 5.08
CA GLY A 284 -1.99 7.12 5.22
C GLY A 284 -1.48 7.13 6.67
N LEU A 285 -2.37 7.00 7.65
CA LEU A 285 -2.00 7.06 9.06
C LEU A 285 -1.09 5.90 9.45
N ARG A 286 -0.13 6.17 10.33
CA ARG A 286 0.69 5.12 10.98
C ARG A 286 -0.04 4.47 12.15
N GLN A 287 -0.82 5.28 12.85
CA GLN A 287 -1.55 4.90 14.05
C GLN A 287 -2.73 5.84 14.28
N CYS A 288 -3.67 5.41 15.09
CA CYS A 288 -4.84 6.15 15.52
C CYS A 288 -5.11 5.82 17.00
N LEU A 289 -5.53 6.80 17.80
CA LEU A 289 -5.89 6.57 19.20
C LEU A 289 -7.38 6.30 19.34
N VAL A 290 -7.73 5.32 20.17
CA VAL A 290 -9.13 4.99 20.47
C VAL A 290 -9.52 5.64 21.78
N THR A 291 -10.61 6.41 21.76
CA THR A 291 -11.07 7.18 22.91
C THR A 291 -12.55 6.95 23.20
N HIS A 292 -12.94 7.04 24.47
CA HIS A 292 -14.33 7.05 24.90
C HIS A 292 -14.55 8.24 25.83
N SER A 293 -15.41 9.18 25.43
CA SER A 293 -15.67 10.43 26.17
C SER A 293 -14.38 11.19 26.57
N GLY A 294 -13.38 11.21 25.69
CA GLY A 294 -12.08 11.88 25.91
C GLY A 294 -11.08 11.09 26.76
N ARG A 295 -11.45 9.92 27.29
CA ARG A 295 -10.51 8.98 27.92
C ARG A 295 -9.84 8.12 26.86
N LEU A 296 -8.55 7.90 26.99
CA LEU A 296 -7.76 7.04 26.13
C LEU A 296 -7.99 5.58 26.51
N LEU A 297 -8.50 4.77 25.58
CA LEU A 297 -8.66 3.32 25.79
C LEU A 297 -7.52 2.51 25.18
N GLY A 298 -7.02 2.96 24.03
CA GLY A 298 -6.03 2.20 23.29
C GLY A 298 -5.47 2.93 22.08
N ILE A 299 -4.64 2.21 21.36
CA ILE A 299 -4.02 2.62 20.09
C ILE A 299 -4.27 1.53 19.05
N LEU A 300 -4.55 1.96 17.84
CA LEU A 300 -4.61 1.14 16.64
C LEU A 300 -3.42 1.50 15.78
N THR A 301 -2.62 0.52 15.39
CA THR A 301 -1.54 0.73 14.41
C THR A 301 -1.91 0.11 13.08
N LYS A 302 -1.23 0.53 12.00
CA LYS A 302 -1.37 -0.13 10.68
C LYS A 302 -1.10 -1.64 10.76
N LYS A 303 -0.21 -2.07 11.67
CA LYS A 303 0.10 -3.50 11.88
C LYS A 303 -1.10 -4.25 12.45
N ASP A 304 -1.79 -3.67 13.44
CA ASP A 304 -2.97 -4.29 14.05
C ASP A 304 -4.12 -4.41 13.06
N VAL A 305 -4.36 -3.36 12.25
CA VAL A 305 -5.36 -3.38 11.19
C VAL A 305 -5.08 -4.51 10.19
N LEU A 306 -3.83 -4.63 9.71
CA LEU A 306 -3.45 -5.66 8.75
C LEU A 306 -3.54 -7.08 9.33
N ARG A 307 -3.10 -7.28 10.58
CA ARG A 307 -3.23 -8.58 11.26
C ARG A 307 -4.69 -8.98 11.44
N HIS A 308 -5.55 -8.03 11.78
CA HIS A 308 -6.98 -8.28 11.91
C HIS A 308 -7.61 -8.65 10.56
N MET A 309 -7.26 -7.96 9.48
CA MET A 309 -7.72 -8.29 8.14
C MET A 309 -7.26 -9.70 7.71
N ALA A 310 -6.00 -10.07 7.99
CA ALA A 310 -5.50 -11.41 7.71
C ALA A 310 -6.25 -12.48 8.51
N GLN A 311 -6.48 -12.25 9.81
CA GLN A 311 -7.27 -13.15 10.66
C GLN A 311 -8.69 -13.36 10.13
N MET A 312 -9.36 -12.27 9.72
CA MET A 312 -10.71 -12.35 9.13
C MET A 312 -10.72 -13.06 7.77
N ALA A 313 -9.63 -12.98 7.00
CA ALA A 313 -9.46 -13.68 5.74
C ALA A 313 -9.00 -15.15 5.90
N ASN A 314 -8.93 -15.70 7.13
CA ASN A 314 -8.35 -17.01 7.45
C ASN A 314 -6.91 -17.18 6.94
N GLN A 315 -6.14 -16.10 6.91
CA GLN A 315 -4.72 -16.10 6.59
C GLN A 315 -3.91 -16.02 7.89
N ASP A 316 -2.74 -16.67 7.91
CA ASP A 316 -1.85 -16.64 9.07
C ASP A 316 -1.36 -15.20 9.32
N PRO A 317 -1.71 -14.56 10.44
CA PRO A 317 -1.35 -13.16 10.71
C PRO A 317 0.16 -12.96 10.90
N GLU A 318 0.89 -14.03 11.22
CA GLU A 318 2.36 -14.04 11.35
C GLU A 318 3.08 -14.17 10.00
N SER A 319 2.35 -14.42 8.91
CA SER A 319 2.92 -14.39 7.55
C SER A 319 3.25 -12.98 7.08
N ILE A 320 2.70 -11.95 7.73
CA ILE A 320 2.97 -10.54 7.41
C ILE A 320 4.23 -10.08 8.16
N MET A 321 5.29 -9.87 7.39
CA MET A 321 6.60 -9.42 7.87
C MET A 321 6.58 -7.91 8.14
N PHE A 322 6.61 -7.54 9.41
CA PHE A 322 6.66 -6.14 9.83
C PHE A 322 8.05 -5.73 10.29
N ASN A 323 9.01 -5.60 9.36
CA ASN A 323 10.33 -5.03 9.65
C ASN A 323 10.24 -3.56 10.12
#